data_AF-A0A1Y4I7B2-F1
#
_entry.id   AF-A0A1Y4I7B2-F1
#
_cell.length_a   1.000
_cell.length_b   1.000
_cell.length_c   1.000
_cell.angle_alpha   90.00
_cell.angle_beta   90.00
_cell.angle_gamma   90.00
#
_symmetry.space_group_name_H-M   'P 1'
#
loop_
_entity.id
_entity.type
_entity.pdbx_description
1 polymer ?
#
loop_
_entity_poly.entity_id
_entity_poly.type
_entity_poly.pdbx_seq_one_letter_code
_entity_poly.pdbx_strand_id
1 'polypeptide(L)'
;MNIYIIWGFLGSGKTTLINYLLSSYLSGKKVVVIENESGTEPVDSVLLRSKNYQVKDLNSGCICCTLRQELPIAIKEIEISVRPDILLIEPSGLASLEDLVRIPDIRIDGIISLVDVHMYAFLKKLNFDFYRRQFYLSSVILLTKTSEAEEAKIRSVINDLLMIQPRLEIVQDYHLLNEVDWGFILSKSCCYGVNNYIPAYSKVLGPNYEIWTISVYSFLSISFYERLFNRINKRFPNGIVRAKGFVLESNGQWGKIDYVNGKVHFETVFGSCTDRNNGFISIWWDKSLIDCPIDWISGFINAKEVDCSIEILEIENNELYRYLGFGASGPDDYMSVFVENLKREALDVCSPRFGYRFVQGERVDRRTLKLNENILSPDVIIVNCLRDSEFFAIITASVGKELDEWIEVKRSGGDVMEAFVADALGSVIVEAIVTWGLSFLTHMMAEINLKVSNSYSPGYCGWDVAEQRIFFSMLPDGFCGISLTDSCLMLPIKSVSALVGIGGNIEKKPYGCAICRKKDCFKRKEVMS
;
A
#
# COMPACT_ATOMS: atom_id res chain seq x y z
N MET A 1 7.63 11.36 41.06
CA MET A 1 7.39 10.69 39.78
C MET A 1 8.73 10.50 39.11
N ASN A 2 9.10 9.27 38.76
CA ASN A 2 10.31 8.99 37.97
C ASN A 2 9.94 8.87 36.49
N ILE A 3 10.72 9.48 35.59
CA ILE A 3 10.45 9.50 34.16
C ILE A 3 11.48 8.62 33.44
N TYR A 4 11.02 7.53 32.82
CA TYR A 4 11.88 6.65 32.03
C TYR A 4 11.51 6.67 30.56
N ILE A 5 12.51 6.77 29.68
CA ILE A 5 12.33 6.61 28.24
C ILE A 5 12.61 5.16 27.87
N ILE A 6 11.66 4.54 27.18
CA ILE A 6 11.84 3.24 26.54
C ILE A 6 12.11 3.49 25.05
N TRP A 7 13.37 3.46 24.65
CA TRP A 7 13.80 3.79 23.30
C TRP A 7 14.17 2.55 22.48
N GLY A 8 14.11 2.65 21.16
CA GLY A 8 14.51 1.60 20.24
C GLY A 8 13.84 1.76 18.89
N PHE A 9 14.45 1.20 17.85
CA PHE A 9 13.89 1.27 16.50
C PHE A 9 12.47 0.67 16.43
N LEU A 10 11.68 1.00 15.40
CA LEU A 10 10.34 0.42 15.27
C LEU A 10 10.44 -1.12 15.29
N GLY A 11 9.54 -1.78 16.02
CA GLY A 11 9.50 -3.24 16.10
C GLY A 11 10.61 -3.88 16.93
N SER A 12 11.39 -3.10 17.69
CA SER A 12 12.40 -3.63 18.62
C SER A 12 11.80 -4.32 19.86
N GLY A 13 10.48 -4.24 20.08
CA GLY A 13 9.78 -4.83 21.22
C GLY A 13 9.48 -3.88 22.39
N LYS A 14 9.45 -2.55 22.15
CA LYS A 14 9.21 -1.53 23.19
C LYS A 14 7.90 -1.75 23.95
N THR A 15 6.78 -1.81 23.23
CA THR A 15 5.44 -2.05 23.80
C THR A 15 5.38 -3.39 24.54
N THR A 16 6.02 -4.43 23.99
CA THR A 16 6.15 -5.74 24.66
C THR A 16 6.90 -5.64 25.99
N LEU A 17 8.00 -4.90 26.03
CA LEU A 17 8.74 -4.66 27.28
C LEU A 17 7.90 -3.86 28.28
N ILE A 18 7.19 -2.83 27.83
CA ILE A 18 6.31 -2.03 28.70
C ILE A 18 5.26 -2.93 29.34
N ASN A 19 4.57 -3.74 28.54
CA ASN A 19 3.58 -4.71 29.04
C ASN A 19 4.19 -5.73 30.02
N TYR A 20 5.40 -6.21 29.74
CA TYR A 20 6.13 -7.08 30.65
C TYR A 20 6.42 -6.37 31.98
N LEU A 21 6.96 -5.15 31.95
CA LEU A 21 7.26 -4.37 33.15
C LEU A 21 6.01 -4.09 33.99
N LEU A 22 4.90 -3.69 33.35
CA LEU A 22 3.63 -3.41 34.03
C LEU A 22 3.05 -4.64 34.74
N SER A 23 3.10 -5.81 34.08
CA SER A 23 2.55 -7.05 34.64
C SER A 23 3.46 -7.75 35.66
N SER A 24 4.75 -7.40 35.69
CA SER A 24 5.76 -8.01 36.57
C SER A 24 6.33 -6.98 37.56
N TYR A 25 7.48 -6.39 37.25
CA TYR A 25 8.28 -5.55 38.15
C TYR A 25 7.56 -4.30 38.68
N LEU A 26 6.66 -3.73 37.89
CA LEU A 26 5.88 -2.54 38.26
C LEU A 26 4.49 -2.88 38.80
N SER A 27 4.22 -4.17 39.05
CA SER A 27 2.98 -4.61 39.69
C SER A 27 2.83 -3.93 41.05
N GLY A 28 1.72 -3.22 41.24
CA GLY A 28 1.43 -2.47 42.47
C GLY A 28 1.92 -1.02 42.49
N LYS A 29 2.65 -0.54 41.47
CA LYS A 29 3.00 0.88 41.31
C LYS A 29 1.96 1.61 40.47
N LYS A 30 1.77 2.91 40.73
CA LYS A 30 0.95 3.78 39.87
C LYS A 30 1.78 4.24 38.69
N VAL A 31 1.57 3.60 37.54
CA VAL A 31 2.33 3.87 36.31
C VAL A 31 1.45 4.56 35.27
N VAL A 32 2.00 5.57 34.61
CA VAL A 32 1.41 6.18 33.41
C VAL A 32 2.34 5.90 32.23
N VAL A 33 1.76 5.59 31.07
CA VAL A 33 2.50 5.39 29.83
C VAL A 33 2.06 6.45 28.82
N ILE A 34 3.02 7.17 28.25
CA ILE A 34 2.83 8.04 27.09
C ILE A 34 3.38 7.31 25.88
N GLU A 35 2.51 7.00 24.94
CA GLU A 35 2.87 6.40 23.66
C GLU A 35 2.74 7.44 22.56
N ASN A 36 3.74 7.52 21.70
CA ASN A 36 3.75 8.43 20.56
C ASN A 36 3.84 7.63 19.26
N GLU A 37 2.75 6.93 18.92
CA GLU A 37 2.56 6.37 17.58
C GLU A 37 1.56 7.24 16.80
N SER A 38 2.00 7.74 15.64
CA SER A 38 1.20 8.53 14.69
C SER A 38 0.26 7.63 13.88
N GLY A 39 -0.59 6.88 14.58
CA GLY A 39 -1.76 6.21 14.03
C GLY A 39 -2.98 6.82 14.70
N THR A 40 -3.96 7.27 13.92
CA THR A 40 -5.25 7.71 14.48
C THR A 40 -5.99 6.48 15.01
N GLU A 41 -5.68 6.15 16.26
CA GLU A 41 -6.33 5.29 17.26
C GLU A 41 -5.42 4.18 17.84
N PRO A 42 -5.40 4.02 19.19
CA PRO A 42 -4.49 3.13 19.91
C PRO A 42 -4.89 1.66 19.76
N VAL A 43 -4.03 0.87 19.12
CA VAL A 43 -4.21 -0.57 18.91
C VAL A 43 -4.16 -1.39 20.22
N ASP A 44 -3.71 -0.82 21.36
CA ASP A 44 -3.61 -1.57 22.63
C ASP A 44 -4.56 -1.12 23.75
N SER A 45 -5.56 -0.29 23.42
CA SER A 45 -6.53 0.22 24.40
C SER A 45 -7.52 -0.83 24.97
N VAL A 46 -7.50 -2.06 24.45
CA VAL A 46 -8.32 -3.19 24.92
C VAL A 46 -7.58 -4.08 25.93
N LEU A 47 -6.23 -4.20 25.86
CA LEU A 47 -5.48 -5.05 26.79
C LEU A 47 -5.16 -4.37 28.14
N LEU A 48 -5.20 -3.05 28.21
CA LEU A 48 -4.68 -2.27 29.34
C LEU A 48 -5.73 -1.80 30.35
N ARG A 49 -7.02 -2.14 30.17
CA ARG A 49 -8.13 -1.71 31.06
C ARG A 49 -8.35 -2.58 32.30
N SER A 50 -7.40 -3.43 32.67
CA SER A 50 -7.46 -4.17 33.93
C SER A 50 -6.25 -3.85 34.81
N LYS A 51 -6.49 -3.08 35.87
CA LYS A 51 -5.59 -2.63 36.96
C LYS A 51 -4.95 -1.24 36.70
N ASN A 52 -5.20 -0.29 37.61
CA ASN A 52 -4.49 0.96 37.95
C ASN A 52 -3.64 1.79 36.94
N TYR A 53 -3.74 1.61 35.62
CA TYR A 53 -2.94 2.33 34.63
C TYR A 53 -3.78 3.33 33.80
N GLN A 54 -3.18 4.45 33.37
CA GLN A 54 -3.76 5.39 32.41
C GLN A 54 -2.80 5.59 31.23
N VAL A 55 -3.32 5.46 30.01
CA VAL A 55 -2.62 5.75 28.75
C VAL A 55 -3.16 7.07 28.22
N LYS A 56 -2.27 8.00 27.83
CA LYS A 56 -2.64 9.31 27.29
C LYS A 56 -1.97 9.52 25.94
N ASP A 57 -2.78 9.64 24.89
CA ASP A 57 -2.33 9.96 23.53
C ASP A 57 -2.02 11.45 23.38
N LEU A 58 -1.01 11.76 22.57
CA LEU A 58 -0.69 13.11 22.09
C LEU A 58 -1.25 13.28 20.68
N ASN A 59 -1.86 14.45 20.38
CA ASN A 59 -2.60 14.67 19.15
C ASN A 59 -1.73 14.49 17.88
N SER A 60 -2.35 13.91 16.86
CA SER A 60 -1.77 13.55 15.57
C SER A 60 -1.31 14.76 14.75
N GLY A 61 -0.04 15.14 14.89
CA GLY A 61 0.69 16.08 14.03
C GLY A 61 2.19 15.75 14.01
N CYS A 62 2.87 16.00 12.88
CA CYS A 62 4.26 15.63 12.61
C CYS A 62 5.24 15.73 13.81
N ILE A 63 5.90 14.61 14.09
CA ILE A 63 6.76 14.37 15.26
C ILE A 63 8.22 14.72 14.97
N CYS A 64 8.57 15.96 15.30
CA CYS A 64 9.80 16.35 15.98
C CYS A 64 9.66 17.76 16.58
N CYS A 65 8.78 18.59 16.01
CA CYS A 65 8.42 19.92 16.53
C CYS A 65 7.32 19.87 17.61
N THR A 66 6.27 19.07 17.42
CA THR A 66 5.10 19.00 18.33
C THR A 66 5.46 18.34 19.67
N LEU A 67 6.27 17.28 19.65
CA LEU A 67 6.72 16.54 20.83
C LEU A 67 7.52 17.42 21.80
N ARG A 68 8.30 18.40 21.32
CA ARG A 68 9.06 19.33 22.17
C ARG A 68 8.17 20.34 22.91
N GLN A 69 7.02 20.71 22.33
CA GLN A 69 6.13 21.72 22.90
C GLN A 69 5.01 21.12 23.76
N GLU A 70 4.47 19.97 23.34
CA GLU A 70 3.33 19.33 24.03
C GLU A 70 3.75 18.41 25.18
N LEU A 71 4.90 17.72 25.07
CA LEU A 71 5.33 16.77 26.09
C LEU A 71 5.54 17.43 27.48
N PRO A 72 6.20 18.60 27.63
CA PRO A 72 6.31 19.27 28.94
C PRO A 72 4.95 19.58 29.57
N ILE A 73 3.97 19.97 28.74
CA ILE A 73 2.61 20.31 29.19
C ILE A 73 1.89 19.04 29.66
N ALA A 74 1.93 17.97 28.86
CA ALA A 74 1.31 16.70 29.19
C ALA A 74 1.89 16.08 30.47
N ILE A 75 3.21 16.15 30.65
CA ILE A 75 3.88 15.66 31.86
C ILE A 75 3.43 16.45 33.09
N LYS A 76 3.37 17.79 33.01
CA LYS A 76 2.86 18.63 34.11
C LYS A 76 1.40 18.32 34.45
N GLU A 77 0.55 18.10 33.46
CA GLU A 77 -0.85 17.70 33.68
C GLU A 77 -0.95 16.33 34.36
N ILE A 78 -0.18 15.35 33.92
CA ILE A 78 -0.13 14.00 34.52
C ILE A 78 0.36 14.07 35.96
N GLU A 79 1.38 14.87 36.22
CA GLU A 79 1.93 15.07 37.56
C GLU A 79 0.87 15.63 38.53
N ILE A 80 0.05 16.58 38.08
CA ILE A 80 -1.00 17.20 38.91
C ILE A 80 -2.22 16.28 39.08
N SER A 81 -2.73 15.71 37.98
CA SER A 81 -4.02 15.01 37.93
C SER A 81 -3.94 13.56 38.36
N VAL A 82 -2.88 12.85 37.94
CA VAL A 82 -2.71 11.42 38.19
C VAL A 82 -1.76 11.18 39.36
N ARG A 83 -0.71 12.00 39.54
CA ARG A 83 0.34 11.80 40.55
C ARG A 83 0.93 10.37 40.51
N PRO A 84 1.49 9.91 39.39
CA PRO A 84 2.03 8.55 39.29
C PRO A 84 3.40 8.43 39.98
N ASP A 85 3.72 7.19 40.37
CA ASP A 85 5.06 6.83 40.84
C ASP A 85 6.05 6.88 39.69
N ILE A 86 5.65 6.36 38.52
CA ILE A 86 6.47 6.21 37.33
C ILE A 86 5.71 6.69 36.09
N LEU A 87 6.42 7.41 35.23
CA LEU A 87 6.00 7.76 33.88
C LEU A 87 6.93 7.06 32.89
N LEU A 88 6.37 6.18 32.06
CA LEU A 88 7.08 5.57 30.93
C LEU A 88 6.75 6.36 29.66
N ILE A 89 7.78 6.73 28.90
CA ILE A 89 7.63 7.43 27.62
C ILE A 89 8.14 6.50 26.53
N GLU A 90 7.25 6.08 25.63
CA GLU A 90 7.57 5.41 24.38
C GLU A 90 7.55 6.45 23.24
N PRO A 91 8.71 7.02 22.85
CA PRO A 91 8.78 7.86 21.67
C PRO A 91 8.63 7.00 20.40
N SER A 92 8.36 7.67 19.27
CA SER A 92 8.44 7.00 17.98
C SER A 92 9.83 6.36 17.82
N GLY A 93 9.93 5.19 17.16
CA GLY A 93 11.18 4.44 17.01
C GLY A 93 12.27 5.15 16.17
N LEU A 94 12.10 6.44 15.97
CA LEU A 94 12.74 7.35 15.04
C LEU A 94 13.14 8.65 15.71
N ALA A 95 12.60 8.92 16.90
CA ALA A 95 12.97 10.05 17.71
C ALA A 95 14.44 9.93 18.14
N SER A 96 15.12 11.07 18.18
CA SER A 96 16.48 11.16 18.72
C SER A 96 16.44 11.23 20.25
N LEU A 97 17.18 10.37 20.93
CA LEU A 97 17.41 10.48 22.38
C LEU A 97 18.05 11.82 22.74
N GLU A 98 18.93 12.35 21.89
CA GLU A 98 19.56 13.66 22.11
C GLU A 98 18.51 14.77 22.20
N ASP A 99 17.48 14.71 21.35
CA ASP A 99 16.41 15.70 21.34
C ASP A 99 15.48 15.56 22.53
N LEU A 100 15.15 14.32 22.92
CA LEU A 100 14.30 14.01 24.07
C LEU A 100 14.95 14.41 25.40
N VAL A 101 16.24 14.13 25.55
CA VAL A 101 17.01 14.46 26.75
C VAL A 101 17.21 15.97 26.91
N ARG A 102 17.18 16.74 25.81
CA ARG A 102 17.35 18.19 25.81
C ARG A 102 16.05 18.98 25.89
N ILE A 103 14.90 18.32 26.09
CA ILE A 103 13.63 19.05 26.24
C ILE A 103 13.69 19.87 27.53
N PRO A 104 13.47 21.20 27.45
CA PRO A 104 13.50 22.06 28.63
C PRO A 104 12.40 21.66 29.63
N ASP A 105 12.67 21.90 30.91
CA ASP A 105 11.74 21.66 32.03
C ASP A 105 11.30 20.20 32.24
N ILE A 106 11.91 19.23 31.54
CA ILE A 106 11.71 17.79 31.78
C ILE A 106 13.02 17.20 32.29
N ARG A 107 12.94 16.52 33.44
CA ARG A 107 14.04 15.71 33.97
C ARG A 107 13.74 14.24 33.67
N ILE A 108 14.49 13.65 32.75
CA ILE A 108 14.46 12.20 32.52
C ILE A 108 15.33 11.53 33.57
N ASP A 109 14.78 10.53 34.25
CA ASP A 109 15.51 9.78 35.27
C ASP A 109 16.31 8.63 34.67
N GLY A 110 15.86 8.03 33.57
CA GLY A 110 16.64 6.99 32.91
C GLY A 110 16.18 6.62 31.51
N ILE A 111 17.06 5.96 30.76
CA ILE A 111 16.81 5.50 29.39
C ILE A 111 17.09 4.00 29.30
N ILE A 112 16.10 3.24 28.87
CA ILE A 112 16.24 1.83 28.52
C ILE A 112 16.09 1.70 27.01
N SER A 113 17.15 1.25 26.33
CA SER A 113 17.15 1.10 24.88
C SER A 113 16.97 -0.37 24.48
N LEU A 114 16.23 -0.64 23.41
CA LEU A 114 16.02 -1.97 22.86
C LEU A 114 16.66 -2.08 21.48
N VAL A 115 17.37 -3.18 21.25
CA VAL A 115 17.99 -3.50 19.96
C VAL A 115 17.59 -4.90 19.53
N ASP A 116 16.82 -4.97 18.45
CA ASP A 116 16.59 -6.23 17.72
C ASP A 116 17.91 -6.65 17.04
N VAL A 117 18.43 -7.81 17.43
CA VAL A 117 19.71 -8.34 16.93
C VAL A 117 19.69 -8.58 15.42
N HIS A 118 18.52 -8.83 14.83
CA HIS A 118 18.37 -8.98 13.37
C HIS A 118 18.39 -7.66 12.64
N MET A 119 17.91 -6.59 13.27
CA MET A 119 17.86 -5.26 12.66
C MET A 119 19.15 -4.46 12.83
N TYR A 120 20.01 -4.79 13.79
CA TYR A 120 21.22 -4.01 14.09
C TYR A 120 22.07 -3.65 12.85
N ALA A 121 22.38 -4.63 12.00
CA ALA A 121 23.16 -4.40 10.79
C ALA A 121 22.44 -3.49 9.78
N PHE A 122 21.12 -3.60 9.68
CA PHE A 122 20.28 -2.76 8.83
C PHE A 122 20.27 -1.31 9.32
N LEU A 123 20.09 -1.08 10.63
CA LEU A 123 20.08 0.26 11.22
C LEU A 123 21.37 1.03 10.93
N LYS A 124 22.52 0.35 11.08
CA LYS A 124 23.82 0.94 10.75
C LYS A 124 23.95 1.31 9.26
N LYS A 125 23.35 0.55 8.35
CA LYS A 125 23.33 0.89 6.92
C LYS A 125 22.39 2.04 6.62
N LEU A 126 21.25 2.09 7.30
CA LEU A 126 20.21 3.10 7.08
C LEU A 126 20.70 4.50 7.46
N ASN A 127 21.26 4.66 8.66
CA ASN A 127 21.85 5.92 9.10
C ASN A 127 22.87 5.69 10.21
N PHE A 128 24.09 5.33 9.81
CA PHE A 128 25.18 4.95 10.71
C PHE A 128 25.37 5.97 11.85
N ASP A 129 25.49 7.25 11.52
CA ASP A 129 25.77 8.30 12.49
C ASP A 129 24.61 8.55 13.45
N PHE A 130 23.36 8.48 12.97
CA PHE A 130 22.19 8.62 13.83
C PHE A 130 22.14 7.50 14.87
N TYR A 131 22.11 6.24 14.46
CA TYR A 131 21.95 5.11 15.38
C TYR A 131 23.15 4.95 16.30
N ARG A 132 24.37 5.18 15.79
CA ARG A 132 25.57 5.18 16.63
C ARG A 132 25.48 6.19 17.76
N ARG A 133 24.90 7.38 17.55
CA ARG A 133 24.65 8.36 18.62
C ARG A 133 23.62 7.85 19.63
N GLN A 134 22.54 7.23 19.17
CA GLN A 134 21.52 6.68 20.06
C GLN A 134 22.12 5.59 20.97
N PHE A 135 22.94 4.70 20.41
CA PHE A 135 23.65 3.67 21.18
C PHE A 135 24.69 4.27 22.13
N TYR A 136 25.41 5.31 21.71
CA TYR A 136 26.36 6.02 22.56
C TYR A 136 25.69 6.67 23.79
N LEU A 137 24.50 7.26 23.59
CA LEU A 137 23.72 7.88 24.66
C LEU A 137 23.04 6.87 25.59
N SER A 138 22.92 5.61 25.16
CA SER A 138 22.31 4.56 25.96
C SER A 138 23.28 4.06 27.03
N SER A 139 22.82 3.91 28.27
CA SER A 139 23.58 3.26 29.34
C SER A 139 23.13 1.82 29.59
N VAL A 140 21.92 1.46 29.14
CA VAL A 140 21.37 0.11 29.14
C VAL A 140 20.82 -0.20 27.75
N ILE A 141 21.23 -1.34 27.17
CA ILE A 141 20.60 -1.91 25.98
C ILE A 141 20.09 -3.33 26.28
N LEU A 142 18.81 -3.55 26.04
CA LEU A 142 18.22 -4.89 26.02
C LEU A 142 18.25 -5.41 24.58
N LEU A 143 18.88 -6.55 24.37
CA LEU A 143 18.83 -7.24 23.09
C LEU A 143 17.51 -8.02 23.01
N THR A 144 16.83 -7.91 21.88
CA THR A 144 15.58 -8.64 21.62
C THR A 144 15.73 -9.61 20.46
N LYS A 145 14.89 -10.64 20.44
CA LYS A 145 14.90 -11.75 19.46
C LYS A 145 16.23 -12.52 19.43
N THR A 146 16.89 -12.61 20.58
CA THR A 146 18.14 -13.37 20.74
C THR A 146 17.94 -14.87 20.55
N SER A 147 16.76 -15.41 20.89
CA SER A 147 16.41 -16.82 20.69
C SER A 147 16.36 -17.27 19.23
N GLU A 148 16.16 -16.34 18.29
CA GLU A 148 16.08 -16.59 16.84
C GLU A 148 17.42 -16.32 16.12
N ALA A 149 18.46 -15.91 16.86
CA ALA A 149 19.74 -15.48 16.31
C ALA A 149 20.86 -16.47 16.62
N GLU A 150 21.80 -16.61 15.68
CA GLU A 150 23.03 -17.34 15.91
C GLU A 150 23.90 -16.63 16.97
N GLU A 151 24.50 -17.42 17.85
CA GLU A 151 25.41 -16.95 18.92
C GLU A 151 26.54 -16.03 18.40
N ALA A 152 27.08 -16.34 17.22
CA ALA A 152 28.12 -15.52 16.57
C ALA A 152 27.62 -14.10 16.23
N LYS A 153 26.36 -13.98 15.80
CA LYS A 153 25.73 -12.71 15.46
C LYS A 153 25.50 -11.88 16.72
N ILE A 154 24.97 -12.49 17.78
CA ILE A 154 24.76 -11.82 19.08
C ILE A 154 26.08 -11.26 19.60
N ARG A 155 27.15 -12.07 19.61
CA ARG A 155 28.50 -11.62 20.01
C ARG A 155 29.03 -10.48 19.15
N SER A 156 28.80 -10.53 17.82
CA SER A 156 29.19 -9.43 16.94
C SER A 156 28.47 -8.13 17.28
N VAL A 157 27.17 -8.18 17.59
CA VAL A 157 26.39 -6.99 18.00
C VAL A 157 26.89 -6.45 19.33
N ILE A 158 27.10 -7.33 20.32
CA ILE A 158 27.62 -6.97 21.65
C ILE A 158 28.98 -6.28 21.54
N ASN A 159 29.92 -6.87 20.80
CA ASN A 159 31.26 -6.30 20.65
C ASN A 159 31.20 -4.90 20.02
N ASP A 160 30.38 -4.71 18.98
CA ASP A 160 30.26 -3.43 18.31
C ASP A 160 29.57 -2.37 19.19
N LEU A 161 28.54 -2.75 19.95
CA LEU A 161 27.91 -1.87 20.93
C LEU A 161 28.88 -1.44 22.04
N LEU A 162 29.73 -2.36 22.55
CA LEU A 162 30.75 -2.05 23.55
C LEU A 162 31.90 -1.21 22.97
N MET A 163 32.21 -1.32 21.67
CA MET A 163 33.13 -0.40 21.01
C MET A 163 32.55 1.02 20.92
N ILE A 164 31.23 1.16 20.78
CA ILE A 164 30.55 2.46 20.76
C ILE A 164 30.47 3.04 22.18
N GLN A 165 30.04 2.25 23.16
CA GLN A 165 29.89 2.65 24.56
C GLN A 165 30.51 1.60 25.49
N PRO A 166 31.77 1.77 25.92
CA PRO A 166 32.48 0.78 26.74
C PRO A 166 31.88 0.53 28.13
N ARG A 167 31.03 1.45 28.63
CA ARG A 167 30.35 1.32 29.92
C ARG A 167 28.91 0.82 29.80
N LEU A 168 28.51 0.39 28.61
CA LEU A 168 27.14 -0.04 28.33
C LEU A 168 26.82 -1.34 29.08
N GLU A 169 25.69 -1.34 29.78
CA GLU A 169 25.10 -2.56 30.31
C GLU A 169 24.26 -3.22 29.22
N ILE A 170 24.54 -4.48 28.90
CA ILE A 170 23.81 -5.23 27.85
C ILE A 170 23.12 -6.43 28.47
N VAL A 171 21.79 -6.49 28.33
CA VAL A 171 20.98 -7.62 28.77
C VAL A 171 20.54 -8.41 27.55
N GLN A 172 20.88 -9.69 27.49
CA GLN A 172 20.52 -10.56 26.36
C GLN A 172 19.11 -11.15 26.45
N ASP A 173 18.61 -11.33 27.68
CA ASP A 173 17.26 -11.79 27.97
C ASP A 173 16.76 -11.15 29.27
N TYR A 174 15.80 -10.24 29.14
CA TYR A 174 15.25 -9.51 30.28
C TYR A 174 14.19 -10.30 31.05
N HIS A 175 13.71 -11.45 30.52
CA HIS A 175 12.75 -12.31 31.20
C HIS A 175 13.39 -13.08 32.37
N LEU A 176 14.72 -13.18 32.40
CA LEU A 176 15.48 -13.83 33.47
C LEU A 176 15.76 -12.90 34.65
N LEU A 177 15.45 -11.61 34.54
CA LEU A 177 15.74 -10.61 35.57
C LEU A 177 14.74 -10.67 36.72
N ASN A 178 15.25 -10.74 37.94
CA ASN A 178 14.46 -10.61 39.17
C ASN A 178 14.32 -9.13 39.60
N GLU A 179 13.64 -8.87 40.71
CA GLU A 179 13.43 -7.50 41.21
C GLU A 179 14.74 -6.75 41.53
N VAL A 180 15.76 -7.46 42.03
CA VAL A 180 17.07 -6.86 42.35
C VAL A 180 17.78 -6.48 41.06
N ASP A 181 17.74 -7.35 40.04
CA ASP A 181 18.33 -7.09 38.74
C ASP A 181 17.67 -5.86 38.07
N TRP A 182 16.33 -5.77 38.11
CA TRP A 182 15.62 -4.60 37.60
C TRP A 182 15.94 -3.32 38.37
N GLY A 183 16.13 -3.41 39.69
CA GLY A 183 16.62 -2.29 40.50
C GLY A 183 18.00 -1.81 40.04
N PHE A 184 18.90 -2.74 39.72
CA PHE A 184 20.21 -2.42 39.16
C PHE A 184 20.11 -1.81 37.75
N ILE A 185 19.32 -2.41 36.86
CA ILE A 185 19.11 -1.91 35.49
C ILE A 185 18.54 -0.49 35.49
N LEU A 186 17.52 -0.21 36.30
CA LEU A 186 16.97 1.13 36.42
C LEU A 186 18.00 2.12 36.98
N SER A 187 18.82 1.71 37.95
CA SER A 187 19.90 2.58 38.46
C SER A 187 20.94 2.90 37.39
N LYS A 188 21.30 1.92 36.54
CA LYS A 188 22.22 2.10 35.40
C LYS A 188 21.61 2.93 34.29
N SER A 189 20.32 2.81 34.07
CA SER A 189 19.59 3.61 33.07
C SER A 189 19.70 5.12 33.32
N CYS A 190 19.98 5.54 34.57
CA CYS A 190 20.21 6.93 34.96
C CYS A 190 21.58 7.48 34.51
N CYS A 191 22.56 6.62 34.19
CA CYS A 191 23.92 7.02 33.83
C CYS A 191 24.09 7.33 32.34
N TYR A 192 23.07 7.87 31.68
CA TYR A 192 23.10 8.16 30.25
C TYR A 192 24.02 9.37 29.94
N GLY A 193 24.72 9.30 28.81
CA GLY A 193 25.92 10.10 28.52
C GLY A 193 25.67 11.55 28.09
N VAL A 194 25.21 12.42 28.97
CA VAL A 194 25.01 13.86 28.64
C VAL A 194 26.26 14.71 28.89
N ASN A 195 27.15 14.28 29.79
CA ASN A 195 28.31 15.09 30.23
C ASN A 195 29.61 14.87 29.44
N ASN A 196 29.62 14.02 28.41
CA ASN A 196 30.80 13.78 27.61
C ASN A 196 30.57 14.26 26.18
N TYR A 197 31.45 15.17 25.73
CA TYR A 197 31.64 15.64 24.36
C TYR A 197 31.01 14.71 23.31
N ILE A 198 29.82 15.07 22.79
CA ILE A 198 29.29 14.43 21.58
C ILE A 198 30.13 15.01 20.44
N PRO A 199 30.93 14.21 19.71
CA PRO A 199 31.74 14.75 18.63
C PRO A 199 30.83 15.48 17.65
N ALA A 200 31.07 16.78 17.46
CA ALA A 200 30.30 17.62 16.56
C ALA A 200 30.52 17.15 15.12
N TYR A 201 29.66 16.25 14.65
CA TYR A 201 29.58 15.88 13.25
C TYR A 201 28.21 16.28 12.72
N SER A 202 28.27 17.16 11.72
CA SER A 202 27.23 17.55 10.74
C SER A 202 25.81 17.82 11.25
N LYS A 203 25.22 18.93 10.76
CA LYS A 203 23.77 19.17 10.76
C LYS A 203 23.05 17.84 10.54
N VAL A 204 22.34 17.36 11.56
CA VAL A 204 21.55 16.12 11.47
C VAL A 204 20.45 16.39 10.44
N LEU A 205 20.63 15.87 9.24
CA LEU A 205 19.49 15.61 8.38
C LEU A 205 18.63 14.63 9.18
N GLY A 206 17.38 15.04 9.43
CA GLY A 206 16.39 14.15 10.01
C GLY A 206 16.34 12.83 9.23
N PRO A 207 15.73 11.79 9.81
CA PRO A 207 15.58 10.53 9.13
C PRO A 207 15.14 10.69 7.67
N ASN A 208 15.83 9.97 6.79
CA ASN A 208 15.61 10.12 5.35
C ASN A 208 14.45 9.24 4.85
N TYR A 209 13.36 9.20 5.61
CA TYR A 209 12.16 8.50 5.20
C TYR A 209 10.93 9.37 5.45
N GLU A 210 9.87 9.04 4.73
CA GLU A 210 8.53 9.60 4.90
C GLU A 210 7.55 8.49 5.22
N ILE A 211 6.40 8.89 5.76
CA ILE A 211 5.35 7.99 6.23
C ILE A 211 4.04 8.48 5.65
N TRP A 212 3.26 7.53 5.14
CA TRP A 212 1.92 7.80 4.66
C TRP A 212 0.99 6.64 4.99
N THR A 213 -0.25 6.96 5.38
CA THR A 213 -1.29 5.99 5.69
C THR A 213 -2.33 5.93 4.58
N ILE A 214 -2.52 4.74 4.02
CA ILE A 214 -3.50 4.45 2.98
C ILE A 214 -4.66 3.72 3.64
N SER A 215 -5.88 4.25 3.49
CA SER A 215 -7.10 3.51 3.81
C SER A 215 -7.27 2.34 2.84
N VAL A 216 -7.55 1.16 3.37
CA VAL A 216 -7.68 -0.10 2.62
C VAL A 216 -9.15 -0.49 2.58
N TYR A 217 -9.75 -0.39 1.40
CA TYR A 217 -11.15 -0.74 1.15
C TYR A 217 -11.31 -2.11 0.50
N SER A 218 -10.19 -2.79 0.25
CA SER A 218 -10.15 -3.99 -0.58
C SER A 218 -9.66 -5.20 0.19
N PHE A 219 -10.16 -6.37 -0.22
CA PHE A 219 -9.72 -7.66 0.30
C PHE A 219 -8.48 -8.11 -0.48
N LEU A 220 -7.33 -8.19 0.19
CA LEU A 220 -6.06 -8.54 -0.41
C LEU A 220 -5.37 -9.64 0.38
N SER A 221 -4.74 -10.58 -0.32
CA SER A 221 -3.94 -11.61 0.33
C SER A 221 -2.65 -11.02 0.91
N ILE A 222 -2.13 -11.63 1.98
CA ILE A 222 -0.86 -11.24 2.60
C ILE A 222 0.29 -11.30 1.57
N SER A 223 0.26 -12.33 0.73
CA SER A 223 1.27 -12.52 -0.32
C SER A 223 1.18 -11.46 -1.43
N PHE A 224 0.04 -10.78 -1.61
CA PHE A 224 -0.05 -9.62 -2.51
C PHE A 224 0.77 -8.45 -1.97
N TYR A 225 0.61 -8.09 -0.69
CA TYR A 225 1.41 -7.03 -0.05
C TYR A 225 2.90 -7.35 -0.09
N GLU A 226 3.27 -8.59 0.22
CA GLU A 226 4.67 -9.01 0.20
C GLU A 226 5.27 -8.89 -1.21
N ARG A 227 4.58 -9.40 -2.24
CA ARG A 227 5.03 -9.27 -3.64
C ARG A 227 5.15 -7.82 -4.07
N LEU A 228 4.17 -6.98 -3.73
CA LEU A 228 4.18 -5.56 -4.04
C LEU A 228 5.41 -4.89 -3.43
N PHE A 229 5.56 -4.94 -2.10
CA PHE A 229 6.67 -4.26 -1.43
C PHE A 229 8.04 -4.81 -1.83
N ASN A 230 8.15 -6.13 -2.05
CA ASN A 230 9.37 -6.73 -2.58
C ASN A 230 9.68 -6.28 -4.01
N ARG A 231 8.67 -6.08 -4.85
CA ARG A 231 8.88 -5.54 -6.20
C ARG A 231 9.41 -4.11 -6.16
N ILE A 232 8.85 -3.27 -5.30
CA ILE A 232 9.33 -1.91 -5.08
C ILE A 232 10.78 -1.95 -4.59
N ASN A 233 11.08 -2.79 -3.60
CA ASN A 233 12.42 -2.93 -3.05
C ASN A 233 13.44 -3.53 -4.03
N LYS A 234 12.98 -4.30 -5.02
CA LYS A 234 13.83 -4.77 -6.12
C LYS A 234 14.25 -3.63 -7.05
N ARG A 235 13.38 -2.65 -7.29
CA ARG A 235 13.67 -1.47 -8.12
C ARG A 235 14.48 -0.41 -7.35
N PHE A 236 14.11 -0.19 -6.09
CA PHE A 236 14.70 0.76 -5.16
C PHE A 236 15.19 -0.02 -3.95
N PRO A 237 16.46 -0.46 -3.91
CA PRO A 237 16.98 -1.24 -2.79
C PRO A 237 16.78 -0.53 -1.45
N ASN A 238 15.94 -1.09 -0.57
CA ASN A 238 15.47 -0.49 0.70
C ASN A 238 14.53 0.72 0.54
N GLY A 239 13.84 0.85 -0.60
CA GLY A 239 12.88 1.91 -0.87
C GLY A 239 11.73 1.91 0.13
N ILE A 240 11.05 0.78 0.34
CA ILE A 240 10.11 0.56 1.43
C ILE A 240 10.85 -0.03 2.63
N VAL A 241 10.92 0.74 3.70
CA VAL A 241 11.60 0.40 4.95
C VAL A 241 10.72 -0.48 5.84
N ARG A 242 9.43 -0.14 5.92
CA ARG A 242 8.42 -0.85 6.70
C ARG A 242 7.04 -0.59 6.12
N ALA A 243 6.11 -1.52 6.35
CA ALA A 243 4.69 -1.21 6.30
C ALA A 243 3.98 -1.87 7.48
N LYS A 244 2.97 -1.20 8.06
CA LYS A 244 2.18 -1.72 9.17
C LYS A 244 0.74 -1.31 8.97
N GLY A 245 -0.18 -2.19 9.31
CA GLY A 245 -1.59 -1.86 9.12
C GLY A 245 -2.52 -2.86 9.74
N PHE A 246 -3.80 -2.56 9.64
CA PHE A 246 -4.87 -3.47 9.93
C PHE A 246 -5.65 -3.68 8.64
N VAL A 247 -5.64 -4.91 8.13
CA VAL A 247 -6.20 -5.22 6.81
C VAL A 247 -7.09 -6.44 6.89
N LEU A 248 -8.05 -6.49 5.98
CA LEU A 248 -8.93 -7.63 5.83
C LEU A 248 -8.35 -8.57 4.77
N GLU A 249 -7.99 -9.78 5.20
CA GLU A 249 -7.41 -10.81 4.35
C GLU A 249 -8.47 -11.40 3.41
N SER A 250 -8.03 -11.98 2.29
CA SER A 250 -8.86 -12.66 1.29
C SER A 250 -9.84 -13.72 1.85
N ASN A 251 -9.52 -14.34 2.98
CA ASN A 251 -10.30 -15.34 3.69
C ASN A 251 -11.36 -14.72 4.63
N GLY A 252 -11.48 -13.39 4.66
CA GLY A 252 -12.42 -12.66 5.50
C GLY A 252 -11.96 -12.44 6.94
N GLN A 253 -10.69 -12.76 7.27
CA GLN A 253 -10.13 -12.51 8.59
C GLN A 253 -9.43 -11.16 8.65
N TRP A 254 -9.76 -10.40 9.68
CA TRP A 254 -9.01 -9.21 10.03
C TRP A 254 -7.69 -9.56 10.72
N GLY A 255 -6.65 -8.83 10.39
CA GLY A 255 -5.38 -8.99 11.07
C GLY A 255 -4.42 -7.83 10.90
N LYS A 256 -3.42 -7.82 11.77
CA LYS A 256 -2.34 -6.86 11.76
C LYS A 256 -1.27 -7.32 10.78
N ILE A 257 -0.91 -6.45 9.84
CA ILE A 257 0.19 -6.66 8.91
C ILE A 257 1.43 -5.90 9.39
N ASP A 258 2.61 -6.53 9.33
CA ASP A 258 3.91 -5.91 9.60
C ASP A 258 4.94 -6.40 8.57
N TYR A 259 5.24 -5.55 7.60
CA TYR A 259 6.26 -5.77 6.58
C TYR A 259 7.59 -5.18 7.03
N VAL A 260 8.62 -6.03 7.19
CA VAL A 260 10.00 -5.61 7.49
C VAL A 260 10.96 -6.54 6.78
N ASN A 261 12.04 -5.99 6.19
CA ASN A 261 13.13 -6.76 5.59
C ASN A 261 12.67 -7.81 4.55
N GLY A 262 11.70 -7.42 3.71
CA GLY A 262 11.22 -8.22 2.60
C GLY A 262 10.23 -9.34 2.97
N LYS A 263 9.81 -9.41 4.24
CA LYS A 263 8.82 -10.37 4.72
C LYS A 263 7.63 -9.65 5.33
N VAL A 264 6.45 -10.21 5.09
CA VAL A 264 5.21 -9.78 5.77
C VAL A 264 4.88 -10.74 6.89
N HIS A 265 4.74 -10.21 8.10
CA HIS A 265 4.14 -10.91 9.24
C HIS A 265 2.66 -10.53 9.33
N PHE A 266 1.80 -11.52 9.55
CA PHE A 266 0.37 -11.32 9.74
C PHE A 266 -0.08 -11.99 11.03
N GLU A 267 -0.80 -11.25 11.86
CA GLU A 267 -1.37 -11.72 13.11
C GLU A 267 -2.88 -11.54 13.07
N THR A 268 -3.63 -12.64 13.09
CA THR A 268 -5.09 -12.62 13.11
C THR A 268 -5.59 -11.98 14.39
N VAL A 269 -6.54 -11.05 14.28
CA VAL A 269 -7.16 -10.40 15.43
C VAL A 269 -8.59 -10.93 15.59
N PHE A 270 -8.91 -11.42 16.79
CA PHE A 270 -10.23 -11.95 17.12
C PHE A 270 -11.13 -10.84 17.68
N GLY A 271 -12.18 -10.50 16.95
CA GLY A 271 -13.19 -9.50 17.33
C GLY A 271 -13.68 -8.69 16.13
N SER A 272 -14.93 -8.20 16.17
CA SER A 272 -15.44 -7.28 15.15
C SER A 272 -14.75 -5.93 15.30
N CYS A 273 -13.70 -5.68 14.52
CA CYS A 273 -13.16 -4.34 14.37
C CYS A 273 -14.10 -3.56 13.46
N THR A 274 -15.10 -2.83 13.96
CA THR A 274 -15.74 -1.78 13.14
C THR A 274 -16.54 -0.77 13.99
N ASP A 275 -15.92 0.37 14.32
CA ASP A 275 -16.59 1.67 14.06
C ASP A 275 -16.29 2.16 12.63
N ARG A 276 -15.36 1.51 11.90
CA ARG A 276 -15.02 1.78 10.50
C ARG A 276 -15.02 0.48 9.69
N ASN A 277 -15.80 0.42 8.61
CA ASN A 277 -15.87 -0.73 7.69
C ASN A 277 -14.59 -0.99 6.85
N ASN A 278 -13.47 -0.31 7.13
CA ASN A 278 -12.29 -0.26 6.26
C ASN A 278 -10.97 -0.45 7.03
N GLY A 279 -9.99 -1.10 6.41
CA GLY A 279 -8.64 -1.24 6.94
C GLY A 279 -7.76 -0.03 6.68
N PHE A 280 -6.51 -0.09 7.11
CA PHE A 280 -5.48 0.89 6.79
C PHE A 280 -4.09 0.26 6.76
N ILE A 281 -3.16 0.89 6.04
CA ILE A 281 -1.75 0.54 6.05
C ILE A 281 -0.88 1.80 5.99
N SER A 282 -0.03 1.96 6.99
CA SER A 282 1.03 2.95 7.04
C SER A 282 2.28 2.38 6.39
N ILE A 283 2.92 3.17 5.52
CA ILE A 283 4.09 2.76 4.75
C ILE A 283 5.20 3.77 5.00
N TRP A 284 6.38 3.26 5.34
CA TRP A 284 7.61 4.02 5.54
C TRP A 284 8.51 3.81 4.32
N TRP A 285 8.90 4.88 3.62
CA TRP A 285 9.80 4.78 2.47
C TRP A 285 10.98 5.77 2.55
N ASP A 286 12.12 5.40 1.96
CA ASP A 286 13.29 6.27 1.86
C ASP A 286 13.09 7.36 0.81
N LYS A 287 13.01 8.62 1.25
CA LYS A 287 12.71 9.76 0.38
C LYS A 287 13.86 10.20 -0.53
N SER A 288 15.09 9.70 -0.31
CA SER A 288 16.17 9.89 -1.29
C SER A 288 16.07 8.93 -2.47
N LEU A 289 15.37 7.81 -2.29
CA LEU A 289 15.24 6.77 -3.30
C LEU A 289 13.93 6.91 -4.08
N ILE A 290 12.88 7.33 -3.39
CA ILE A 290 11.53 7.46 -3.95
C ILE A 290 10.91 8.75 -3.44
N ASP A 291 10.54 9.65 -4.35
CA ASP A 291 10.00 10.96 -4.00
C ASP A 291 8.63 10.83 -3.31
N CYS A 292 7.65 10.20 -3.98
CA CYS A 292 6.36 9.84 -3.38
C CYS A 292 5.75 8.61 -4.08
N PRO A 293 5.86 7.38 -3.53
CA PRO A 293 5.29 6.18 -4.16
C PRO A 293 3.78 6.01 -3.95
N ILE A 294 3.17 6.90 -3.18
CA ILE A 294 1.88 6.65 -2.54
C ILE A 294 0.74 6.58 -3.55
N ASP A 295 0.78 7.40 -4.61
CA ASP A 295 -0.30 7.44 -5.58
C ASP A 295 -0.47 6.10 -6.31
N TRP A 296 0.63 5.52 -6.79
CA TRP A 296 0.56 4.22 -7.46
C TRP A 296 0.47 3.05 -6.47
N ILE A 297 1.07 3.10 -5.28
CA ILE A 297 0.84 2.07 -4.25
C ILE A 297 -0.65 2.03 -3.84
N SER A 298 -1.27 3.20 -3.68
CA SER A 298 -2.72 3.30 -3.39
C SER A 298 -3.54 2.68 -4.51
N GLY A 299 -3.12 2.86 -5.78
CA GLY A 299 -3.71 2.19 -6.94
C GLY A 299 -3.54 0.67 -6.94
N PHE A 300 -2.42 0.13 -6.46
CA PHE A 300 -2.27 -1.31 -6.26
C PHE A 300 -3.20 -1.84 -5.17
N ILE A 301 -3.31 -1.10 -4.06
CA ILE A 301 -4.02 -1.55 -2.87
C ILE A 301 -5.54 -1.46 -3.02
N ASN A 302 -6.05 -0.43 -3.69
CA ASN A 302 -7.49 -0.17 -3.84
C ASN A 302 -7.94 -0.21 -5.31
N ALA A 303 -9.24 -0.38 -5.55
CA ALA A 303 -9.82 -0.05 -6.85
C ALA A 303 -9.74 1.46 -7.07
N LYS A 304 -9.44 1.90 -8.30
CA LYS A 304 -9.36 3.32 -8.66
C LYS A 304 -10.11 3.59 -9.95
N GLU A 305 -11.01 4.55 -9.90
CA GLU A 305 -11.50 5.25 -11.09
C GLU A 305 -10.55 6.40 -11.39
N VAL A 306 -10.13 6.51 -12.63
CA VAL A 306 -9.22 7.55 -13.11
C VAL A 306 -10.04 8.53 -13.95
N ASP A 307 -9.80 9.81 -13.72
CA ASP A 307 -10.40 10.86 -14.54
C ASP A 307 -9.90 10.73 -15.98
N CYS A 308 -10.83 10.47 -16.89
CA CYS A 308 -10.60 10.25 -18.30
C CYS A 308 -11.46 11.24 -19.06
N SER A 309 -10.98 12.48 -19.19
CA SER A 309 -11.75 13.52 -19.85
C SER A 309 -11.84 13.27 -21.36
N ILE A 310 -12.85 13.83 -22.03
CA ILE A 310 -13.03 13.61 -23.47
C ILE A 310 -11.91 14.26 -24.29
N GLU A 311 -11.31 15.34 -23.78
CA GLU A 311 -10.29 16.14 -24.46
C GLU A 311 -8.94 15.41 -24.58
N ILE A 312 -8.69 14.43 -23.71
CA ILE A 312 -7.46 13.62 -23.72
C ILE A 312 -7.60 12.33 -24.55
N LEU A 313 -8.78 12.04 -25.08
CA LEU A 313 -9.05 10.85 -25.88
C LEU A 313 -8.78 11.10 -27.36
N GLU A 314 -7.95 10.26 -27.96
CA GLU A 314 -7.71 10.26 -29.40
C GLU A 314 -8.75 9.35 -30.10
N ILE A 315 -9.73 9.98 -30.75
CA ILE A 315 -10.81 9.29 -31.46
C ILE A 315 -10.56 9.39 -32.96
N GLU A 316 -9.90 8.37 -33.51
CA GLU A 316 -9.51 8.32 -34.92
C GLU A 316 -10.72 8.05 -35.84
N ASN A 317 -10.92 8.92 -36.83
CA ASN A 317 -11.97 8.73 -37.84
C ASN A 317 -11.74 7.48 -38.68
N ASN A 318 -10.49 7.04 -38.87
CA ASN A 318 -10.18 5.85 -39.64
C ASN A 318 -10.78 4.57 -39.01
N GLU A 319 -10.83 4.49 -37.68
CA GLU A 319 -11.45 3.36 -36.99
C GLU A 319 -12.97 3.41 -37.11
N LEU A 320 -13.56 4.59 -36.96
CA LEU A 320 -14.99 4.82 -37.18
C LEU A 320 -15.41 4.46 -38.61
N TYR A 321 -14.67 4.91 -39.61
CA TYR A 321 -14.96 4.61 -41.01
C TYR A 321 -14.89 3.11 -41.31
N ARG A 322 -13.95 2.38 -40.70
CA ARG A 322 -13.91 0.91 -40.81
C ARG A 322 -15.14 0.25 -40.17
N TYR A 323 -15.59 0.73 -39.01
CA TYR A 323 -16.82 0.24 -38.38
C TYR A 323 -18.05 0.47 -39.27
N LEU A 324 -18.08 1.60 -39.98
CA LEU A 324 -19.14 1.93 -40.94
C LEU A 324 -19.00 1.17 -42.28
N GLY A 325 -17.94 0.38 -42.46
CA GLY A 325 -17.71 -0.42 -43.67
C GLY A 325 -17.01 0.32 -44.81
N PHE A 326 -16.50 1.53 -44.56
CA PHE A 326 -15.70 2.26 -45.55
C PHE A 326 -14.29 1.67 -45.66
N GLY A 327 -13.82 1.53 -46.89
CA GLY A 327 -12.45 1.13 -47.20
C GLY A 327 -11.44 2.28 -47.05
N ALA A 328 -10.23 2.09 -47.57
CA ALA A 328 -9.16 3.09 -47.50
C ALA A 328 -9.50 4.45 -48.15
N SER A 329 -10.46 4.48 -49.07
CA SER A 329 -10.94 5.69 -49.75
C SER A 329 -11.82 6.59 -48.87
N GLY A 330 -12.32 6.09 -47.73
CA GLY A 330 -13.19 6.83 -46.84
C GLY A 330 -14.61 7.10 -47.39
N PRO A 331 -15.45 7.80 -46.61
CA PRO A 331 -16.76 8.29 -47.05
C PRO A 331 -16.65 9.48 -48.02
N ASP A 332 -17.73 9.79 -48.74
CA ASP A 332 -17.85 11.04 -49.50
C ASP A 332 -17.97 12.27 -48.58
N ASP A 333 -17.92 13.48 -49.16
CA ASP A 333 -17.95 14.74 -48.40
C ASP A 333 -19.23 14.89 -47.56
N TYR A 334 -20.38 14.46 -48.10
CA TYR A 334 -21.66 14.54 -47.41
C TYR A 334 -21.66 13.66 -46.16
N MET A 335 -21.25 12.40 -46.32
CA MET A 335 -21.17 11.44 -45.23
C MET A 335 -20.10 11.82 -44.21
N SER A 336 -18.98 12.39 -44.65
CA SER A 336 -17.94 12.91 -43.76
C SER A 336 -18.48 14.00 -42.84
N VAL A 337 -19.20 14.99 -43.40
CA VAL A 337 -19.82 16.07 -42.60
C VAL A 337 -20.90 15.51 -41.66
N PHE A 338 -21.69 14.54 -42.13
CA PHE A 338 -22.72 13.88 -41.32
C PHE A 338 -22.12 13.17 -40.11
N VAL A 339 -21.05 12.38 -40.32
CA VAL A 339 -20.35 11.67 -39.25
C VAL A 339 -19.71 12.65 -38.25
N GLU A 340 -19.10 13.74 -38.72
CA GLU A 340 -18.51 14.75 -37.84
C GLU A 340 -19.54 15.48 -36.96
N ASN A 341 -20.73 15.75 -37.49
CA ASN A 341 -21.81 16.36 -36.69
C ASN A 341 -22.28 15.42 -35.58
N LEU A 342 -22.56 14.15 -35.91
CA LEU A 342 -22.95 13.15 -34.90
C LEU A 342 -21.83 12.86 -33.91
N LYS A 343 -20.57 12.88 -34.35
CA LYS A 343 -19.40 12.76 -33.47
C LYS A 343 -19.40 13.90 -32.46
N ARG A 344 -19.59 15.16 -32.89
CA ARG A 344 -19.66 16.30 -31.97
C ARG A 344 -20.78 16.14 -30.94
N GLU A 345 -21.98 15.79 -31.39
CA GLU A 345 -23.12 15.53 -30.49
C GLU A 345 -22.80 14.43 -29.47
N ALA A 346 -22.21 13.31 -29.92
CA ALA A 346 -21.82 12.22 -29.05
C ALA A 346 -20.78 12.63 -28.00
N LEU A 347 -19.78 13.42 -28.39
CA LEU A 347 -18.73 13.88 -27.48
C LEU A 347 -19.27 14.88 -26.46
N ASP A 348 -20.24 15.72 -26.81
CA ASP A 348 -20.86 16.69 -25.91
C ASP A 348 -21.65 16.02 -24.76
N VAL A 349 -22.15 14.80 -24.98
CA VAL A 349 -22.92 14.04 -23.97
C VAL A 349 -22.13 12.89 -23.34
N CYS A 350 -20.97 12.55 -23.87
CA CYS A 350 -20.17 11.43 -23.36
C CYS A 350 -19.62 11.75 -21.96
N SER A 351 -19.71 10.77 -21.05
CA SER A 351 -19.10 10.83 -19.72
C SER A 351 -18.14 9.65 -19.59
N PRO A 352 -16.90 9.77 -20.14
CA PRO A 352 -15.97 8.65 -20.17
C PRO A 352 -15.52 8.28 -18.76
N ARG A 353 -15.45 6.98 -18.50
CA ARG A 353 -15.03 6.43 -17.21
C ARG A 353 -14.04 5.30 -17.46
N PHE A 354 -12.90 5.37 -16.79
CA PHE A 354 -11.92 4.28 -16.76
C PHE A 354 -11.61 3.91 -15.32
N GLY A 355 -11.52 2.62 -15.04
CA GLY A 355 -11.18 2.13 -13.72
C GLY A 355 -10.35 0.87 -13.78
N TYR A 356 -9.57 0.64 -12.73
CA TYR A 356 -8.78 -0.56 -12.59
C TYR A 356 -8.73 -1.08 -11.15
N ARG A 357 -8.46 -2.38 -11.04
CA ARG A 357 -8.19 -3.08 -9.78
C ARG A 357 -7.07 -4.09 -9.99
N PHE A 358 -6.00 -3.95 -9.21
CA PHE A 358 -4.97 -4.96 -9.16
C PHE A 358 -5.41 -6.15 -8.31
N VAL A 359 -5.13 -7.35 -8.82
CA VAL A 359 -5.41 -8.61 -8.14
C VAL A 359 -4.20 -9.52 -8.25
N GLN A 360 -4.10 -10.44 -7.30
CA GLN A 360 -3.13 -11.51 -7.39
C GLN A 360 -3.66 -12.58 -8.34
N GLY A 361 -2.76 -13.22 -9.07
CA GLY A 361 -3.14 -14.39 -9.81
C GLY A 361 -1.95 -15.23 -10.23
N GLU A 362 -2.26 -16.41 -10.72
CA GLU A 362 -1.29 -17.33 -11.30
C GLU A 362 -1.96 -18.24 -12.31
N ARG A 363 -1.13 -18.86 -13.13
CA ARG A 363 -1.57 -19.87 -14.08
C ARG A 363 -1.69 -21.21 -13.36
N VAL A 364 -2.87 -21.82 -13.44
CA VAL A 364 -3.13 -23.15 -12.86
C VAL A 364 -2.75 -24.24 -13.87
N ASP A 365 -3.24 -24.13 -15.11
CA ASP A 365 -2.89 -25.06 -16.20
C ASP A 365 -2.82 -24.36 -17.57
N ARG A 366 -2.92 -25.10 -18.68
CA ARG A 366 -2.86 -24.52 -20.05
C ARG A 366 -4.07 -23.67 -20.43
N ARG A 367 -5.20 -23.79 -19.74
CA ARG A 367 -6.50 -23.17 -20.07
C ARG A 367 -7.09 -22.36 -18.93
N THR A 368 -6.57 -22.51 -17.71
CA THR A 368 -7.13 -21.88 -16.51
C THR A 368 -6.16 -20.90 -15.85
N LEU A 369 -6.73 -19.84 -15.28
CA LEU A 369 -6.05 -18.87 -14.41
C LEU A 369 -6.76 -18.84 -13.06
N LYS A 370 -6.00 -18.69 -11.99
CA LYS A 370 -6.52 -18.36 -10.66
C LYS A 370 -6.31 -16.88 -10.40
N LEU A 371 -7.36 -16.14 -10.09
CA LEU A 371 -7.31 -14.73 -9.66
C LEU A 371 -7.90 -14.65 -8.25
N ASN A 372 -7.08 -14.25 -7.27
CA ASN A 372 -7.39 -14.44 -5.85
C ASN A 372 -7.87 -15.88 -5.61
N GLU A 373 -9.07 -16.11 -5.09
CA GLU A 373 -9.64 -17.46 -4.91
C GLU A 373 -10.52 -17.95 -6.08
N ASN A 374 -10.70 -17.15 -7.12
CA ASN A 374 -11.56 -17.48 -8.25
C ASN A 374 -10.77 -18.14 -9.38
N ILE A 375 -11.39 -19.13 -10.05
CA ILE A 375 -10.82 -19.80 -11.23
C ILE A 375 -11.54 -19.30 -12.48
N LEU A 376 -10.78 -18.94 -13.51
CA LEU A 376 -11.25 -18.49 -14.81
C LEU A 376 -10.71 -19.41 -15.91
N SER A 377 -11.49 -19.58 -16.98
CA SER A 377 -11.18 -20.49 -18.10
C SER A 377 -11.11 -19.77 -19.46
N PRO A 378 -10.17 -18.81 -19.65
CA PRO A 378 -10.07 -18.01 -20.88
C PRO A 378 -9.46 -18.77 -22.09
N ASP A 379 -9.22 -20.07 -21.94
CA ASP A 379 -8.60 -20.98 -22.94
C ASP A 379 -7.13 -20.67 -23.28
N VAL A 380 -6.49 -21.55 -24.05
CA VAL A 380 -5.03 -21.65 -24.21
C VAL A 380 -4.38 -20.36 -24.73
N ILE A 381 -5.05 -19.64 -25.63
CA ILE A 381 -4.47 -18.46 -26.27
C ILE A 381 -4.25 -17.37 -25.23
N ILE A 382 -5.29 -17.06 -24.44
CA ILE A 382 -5.25 -15.97 -23.45
C ILE A 382 -4.33 -16.35 -22.28
N VAL A 383 -4.41 -17.59 -21.77
CA VAL A 383 -3.50 -18.07 -20.72
C VAL A 383 -2.04 -17.96 -21.16
N ASN A 384 -1.71 -18.30 -22.40
CA ASN A 384 -0.35 -18.18 -22.92
C ASN A 384 0.08 -16.72 -23.17
N CYS A 385 -0.84 -15.79 -23.34
CA CYS A 385 -0.53 -14.35 -23.38
C CYS A 385 -0.26 -13.75 -22.00
N LEU A 386 -0.82 -14.36 -20.95
CA LEU A 386 -0.74 -13.88 -19.57
C LEU A 386 0.23 -14.66 -18.68
N ARG A 387 0.94 -15.65 -19.23
CA ARG A 387 1.76 -16.63 -18.48
C ARG A 387 2.90 -16.02 -17.65
N ASP A 388 3.44 -14.87 -18.08
CA ASP A 388 4.61 -14.21 -17.48
C ASP A 388 4.20 -13.04 -16.58
N SER A 389 2.94 -13.02 -16.13
CA SER A 389 2.38 -11.98 -15.26
C SER A 389 2.77 -12.20 -13.80
N GLU A 390 3.27 -11.14 -13.16
CA GLU A 390 3.52 -11.05 -11.71
C GLU A 390 2.26 -10.58 -10.95
N PHE A 391 1.48 -9.71 -11.59
CA PHE A 391 0.20 -9.18 -11.14
C PHE A 391 -0.80 -9.18 -12.29
N PHE A 392 -2.08 -9.06 -11.96
CA PHE A 392 -3.14 -8.84 -12.92
C PHE A 392 -3.89 -7.55 -12.58
N ALA A 393 -4.41 -6.87 -13.60
CA ALA A 393 -5.32 -5.76 -13.45
C ALA A 393 -6.64 -6.11 -14.14
N ILE A 394 -7.73 -6.05 -13.39
CA ILE A 394 -9.08 -5.98 -13.93
C ILE A 394 -9.30 -4.52 -14.32
N ILE A 395 -9.68 -4.27 -15.56
CA ILE A 395 -10.01 -2.94 -16.05
C ILE A 395 -11.48 -2.86 -16.45
N THR A 396 -12.06 -1.69 -16.26
CA THR A 396 -13.39 -1.33 -16.73
C THR A 396 -13.34 0.00 -17.47
N ALA A 397 -14.09 0.10 -18.55
CA ALA A 397 -14.27 1.33 -19.31
C ALA A 397 -15.74 1.49 -19.68
N SER A 398 -16.26 2.71 -19.61
CA SER A 398 -17.63 3.03 -20.04
C SER A 398 -17.67 4.42 -20.66
N VAL A 399 -18.55 4.61 -21.64
CA VAL A 399 -18.84 5.93 -22.24
C VAL A 399 -19.82 6.77 -21.41
N GLY A 400 -20.34 6.20 -20.31
CA GLY A 400 -21.38 6.81 -19.51
C GLY A 400 -22.79 6.41 -19.96
N LYS A 401 -23.76 6.60 -19.07
CA LYS A 401 -25.17 6.28 -19.34
C LYS A 401 -25.78 7.28 -20.32
N GLU A 402 -25.30 8.51 -20.27
CA GLU A 402 -25.72 9.66 -21.06
C GLU A 402 -25.55 9.40 -22.56
N LEU A 403 -24.40 8.85 -22.97
CA LEU A 403 -24.18 8.50 -24.37
C LEU A 403 -25.03 7.29 -24.80
N ASP A 404 -25.24 6.31 -23.93
CA ASP A 404 -26.09 5.15 -24.21
C ASP A 404 -27.55 5.57 -24.41
N GLU A 405 -28.04 6.53 -23.60
CA GLU A 405 -29.35 7.17 -23.78
C GLU A 405 -29.43 7.95 -25.09
N TRP A 406 -28.38 8.70 -25.46
CA TRP A 406 -28.32 9.39 -26.74
C TRP A 406 -28.34 8.40 -27.93
N ILE A 407 -27.61 7.29 -27.86
CA ILE A 407 -27.65 6.23 -28.89
C ILE A 407 -29.06 5.66 -29.02
N GLU A 408 -29.77 5.44 -27.91
CA GLU A 408 -31.14 4.93 -27.92
C GLU A 408 -32.12 5.94 -28.52
N VAL A 409 -31.96 7.24 -28.24
CA VAL A 409 -32.71 8.30 -28.93
C VAL A 409 -32.50 8.23 -30.44
N LYS A 410 -31.25 8.11 -30.90
CA LYS A 410 -30.93 7.98 -32.35
C LYS A 410 -31.54 6.72 -32.97
N ARG A 411 -31.53 5.58 -32.26
CA ARG A 411 -32.19 4.33 -32.69
C ARG A 411 -33.72 4.47 -32.82
N SER A 412 -34.34 5.19 -31.91
CA SER A 412 -35.80 5.40 -31.91
C SER A 412 -36.27 6.49 -32.88
N GLY A 413 -35.37 7.37 -33.34
CA GLY A 413 -35.64 8.52 -34.21
C GLY A 413 -36.02 8.21 -35.66
N GLY A 414 -35.99 6.94 -36.08
CA GLY A 414 -36.44 6.49 -37.41
C GLY A 414 -35.41 6.64 -38.54
N ASP A 415 -34.27 7.27 -38.29
CA ASP A 415 -33.13 7.31 -39.21
C ASP A 415 -32.14 6.17 -38.90
N VAL A 416 -32.10 5.18 -39.79
CA VAL A 416 -31.22 4.01 -39.64
C VAL A 416 -29.74 4.38 -39.74
N MET A 417 -29.39 5.41 -40.50
CA MET A 417 -28.01 5.87 -40.64
C MET A 417 -27.54 6.58 -39.38
N GLU A 418 -28.37 7.45 -38.78
CA GLU A 418 -28.05 8.06 -37.48
C GLU A 418 -27.84 6.99 -36.41
N ALA A 419 -28.74 6.02 -36.31
CA ALA A 419 -28.66 4.93 -35.36
C ALA A 419 -27.38 4.10 -35.53
N PHE A 420 -26.99 3.80 -36.77
CA PHE A 420 -25.80 3.02 -37.08
C PHE A 420 -24.50 3.79 -36.77
N VAL A 421 -24.44 5.08 -37.14
CA VAL A 421 -23.28 5.93 -36.83
C VAL A 421 -23.15 6.16 -35.32
N ALA A 422 -24.25 6.39 -34.62
CA ALA A 422 -24.27 6.53 -33.16
C ALA A 422 -23.74 5.28 -32.46
N ASP A 423 -24.17 4.09 -32.89
CA ASP A 423 -23.69 2.82 -32.34
C ASP A 423 -22.19 2.60 -32.58
N ALA A 424 -21.72 2.91 -33.79
CA ALA A 424 -20.31 2.83 -34.16
C ALA A 424 -19.46 3.81 -33.34
N LEU A 425 -19.92 5.06 -33.16
CA LEU A 425 -19.26 6.06 -32.31
C LEU A 425 -19.09 5.56 -30.88
N GLY A 426 -20.15 5.01 -30.26
CA GLY A 426 -20.06 4.44 -28.92
C GLY A 426 -19.00 3.33 -28.81
N SER A 427 -18.87 2.50 -29.84
CA SER A 427 -17.86 1.44 -29.91
C SER A 427 -16.43 1.99 -30.07
N VAL A 428 -16.22 3.00 -30.91
CA VAL A 428 -14.90 3.62 -31.08
C VAL A 428 -14.49 4.39 -29.82
N ILE A 429 -15.42 5.11 -29.20
CA ILE A 429 -15.14 5.88 -27.98
C ILE A 429 -14.72 4.95 -26.84
N VAL A 430 -15.43 3.85 -26.59
CA VAL A 430 -15.03 2.93 -25.51
C VAL A 430 -13.68 2.25 -25.79
N GLU A 431 -13.37 1.95 -27.07
CA GLU A 431 -12.05 1.43 -27.46
C GLU A 431 -10.94 2.47 -27.26
N ALA A 432 -11.22 3.76 -27.50
CA ALA A 432 -10.31 4.87 -27.20
C ALA A 432 -10.04 4.99 -25.68
N ILE A 433 -11.09 4.88 -24.84
CA ILE A 433 -10.94 4.87 -23.38
C ILE A 433 -10.06 3.70 -22.92
N VAL A 434 -10.28 2.49 -23.44
CA VAL A 434 -9.46 1.32 -23.12
C VAL A 434 -8.00 1.53 -23.57
N THR A 435 -7.79 2.08 -24.76
CA THR A 435 -6.45 2.34 -25.30
C THR A 435 -5.69 3.36 -24.45
N TRP A 436 -6.35 4.46 -24.09
CA TRP A 436 -5.83 5.46 -23.18
C TRP A 436 -5.54 4.86 -21.80
N GLY A 437 -6.47 4.10 -21.23
CA GLY A 437 -6.31 3.45 -19.93
C GLY A 437 -5.17 2.44 -19.89
N LEU A 438 -4.95 1.68 -20.96
CA LEU A 438 -3.78 0.80 -21.09
C LEU A 438 -2.47 1.60 -21.19
N SER A 439 -2.48 2.77 -21.84
CA SER A 439 -1.34 3.69 -21.85
C SER A 439 -1.05 4.23 -20.45
N PHE A 440 -2.09 4.68 -19.73
CA PHE A 440 -2.00 5.12 -18.34
C PHE A 440 -1.39 4.03 -17.44
N LEU A 441 -1.91 2.80 -17.48
CA LEU A 441 -1.36 1.67 -16.74
C LEU A 441 0.08 1.38 -17.13
N THR A 442 0.42 1.48 -18.42
CA THR A 442 1.79 1.26 -18.91
C THR A 442 2.76 2.28 -18.30
N HIS A 443 2.40 3.57 -18.24
CA HIS A 443 3.22 4.61 -17.62
C HIS A 443 3.37 4.37 -16.12
N MET A 444 2.27 4.08 -15.41
CA MET A 444 2.29 3.80 -13.98
C MET A 444 3.14 2.57 -13.63
N MET A 445 3.06 1.49 -14.42
CA MET A 445 3.85 0.27 -14.19
C MET A 445 5.34 0.43 -14.52
N ALA A 446 5.68 1.36 -15.41
CA ALA A 446 7.06 1.64 -15.77
C ALA A 446 7.89 2.16 -14.58
N GLU A 447 7.27 2.83 -13.60
CA GLU A 447 7.97 3.33 -12.39
C GLU A 447 8.66 2.20 -11.60
N ILE A 448 8.10 0.99 -11.63
CA ILE A 448 8.63 -0.21 -10.97
C ILE A 448 9.16 -1.27 -11.95
N ASN A 449 9.54 -0.84 -13.15
CA ASN A 449 10.07 -1.67 -14.23
C ASN A 449 9.15 -2.86 -14.57
N LEU A 450 7.83 -2.65 -14.58
CA LEU A 450 6.86 -3.64 -15.02
C LEU A 450 6.30 -3.25 -16.39
N LYS A 451 5.96 -4.27 -17.18
CA LYS A 451 5.29 -4.11 -18.48
C LYS A 451 3.84 -4.58 -18.36
N VAL A 452 3.01 -4.05 -19.24
CA VAL A 452 1.56 -4.31 -19.29
C VAL A 452 1.24 -5.05 -20.58
N SER A 453 0.41 -6.09 -20.53
CA SER A 453 -0.03 -6.85 -21.71
C SER A 453 -1.13 -6.10 -22.49
N ASN A 454 -1.65 -6.71 -23.55
CA ASN A 454 -2.97 -6.31 -24.09
C ASN A 454 -4.08 -6.65 -23.06
N SER A 455 -5.25 -6.06 -23.25
CA SER A 455 -6.47 -6.43 -22.52
C SER A 455 -7.16 -7.63 -23.18
N TYR A 456 -7.70 -8.53 -22.35
CA TYR A 456 -8.45 -9.71 -22.78
C TYR A 456 -9.77 -9.81 -22.03
N SER A 457 -10.88 -9.95 -22.75
CA SER A 457 -12.23 -9.90 -22.18
C SER A 457 -12.97 -11.24 -22.30
N PRO A 458 -13.78 -11.61 -21.30
CA PRO A 458 -14.86 -12.59 -21.45
C PRO A 458 -15.72 -12.30 -22.67
N GLY A 459 -16.13 -13.34 -23.40
CA GLY A 459 -16.81 -13.24 -24.69
C GLY A 459 -15.88 -13.22 -25.92
N TYR A 460 -14.55 -13.13 -25.72
CA TYR A 460 -13.56 -13.17 -26.79
C TYR A 460 -12.76 -14.48 -26.80
N CYS A 461 -12.32 -14.94 -27.98
CA CYS A 461 -11.47 -16.14 -28.15
C CYS A 461 -11.97 -17.42 -27.44
N GLY A 462 -13.28 -17.59 -27.27
CA GLY A 462 -13.86 -18.76 -26.60
C GLY A 462 -13.96 -18.65 -25.08
N TRP A 463 -13.60 -17.50 -24.50
CA TRP A 463 -13.84 -17.21 -23.09
C TRP A 463 -15.33 -16.98 -22.85
N ASP A 464 -15.93 -17.74 -21.94
CA ASP A 464 -17.33 -17.58 -21.54
C ASP A 464 -17.60 -16.18 -20.94
N VAL A 465 -18.60 -15.48 -21.47
CA VAL A 465 -19.04 -14.17 -20.99
C VAL A 465 -19.55 -14.21 -19.54
N ALA A 466 -20.05 -15.35 -19.07
CA ALA A 466 -20.56 -15.50 -17.70
C ALA A 466 -19.47 -15.27 -16.64
N GLU A 467 -18.20 -15.57 -16.97
CA GLU A 467 -17.07 -15.33 -16.08
C GLU A 467 -16.80 -13.84 -15.82
N GLN A 468 -17.43 -12.94 -16.58
CA GLN A 468 -17.39 -11.51 -16.28
C GLN A 468 -17.94 -11.18 -14.88
N ARG A 469 -18.88 -11.95 -14.34
CA ARG A 469 -19.37 -11.77 -12.96
C ARG A 469 -18.25 -11.88 -11.93
N ILE A 470 -17.23 -12.70 -12.20
CA ILE A 470 -16.06 -12.87 -11.34
C ILE A 470 -15.28 -11.55 -11.26
N PHE A 471 -15.12 -10.81 -12.37
CA PHE A 471 -14.48 -9.50 -12.35
C PHE A 471 -15.23 -8.52 -11.45
N PHE A 472 -16.54 -8.41 -11.63
CA PHE A 472 -17.38 -7.47 -10.88
C PHE A 472 -17.49 -7.84 -9.40
N SER A 473 -17.38 -9.13 -9.04
CA SER A 473 -17.30 -9.54 -7.63
C SER A 473 -16.06 -9.03 -6.88
N MET A 474 -15.02 -8.63 -7.63
CA MET A 474 -13.76 -8.09 -7.09
C MET A 474 -13.66 -6.56 -7.23
N LEU A 475 -14.70 -5.92 -7.75
CA LEU A 475 -14.79 -4.46 -7.92
C LEU A 475 -15.82 -3.89 -6.94
N PRO A 476 -15.71 -2.60 -6.57
CA PRO A 476 -16.76 -1.92 -5.82
C PRO A 476 -18.11 -1.95 -6.55
N ASP A 477 -19.20 -1.87 -5.80
CA ASP A 477 -20.54 -1.76 -6.39
C ASP A 477 -20.66 -0.50 -7.25
N GLY A 478 -21.20 -0.66 -8.46
CA GLY A 478 -21.38 0.45 -9.41
C GLY A 478 -20.07 1.03 -9.96
N PHE A 479 -18.96 0.30 -9.90
CA PHE A 479 -17.66 0.75 -10.40
C PHE A 479 -17.72 1.20 -11.88
N CYS A 480 -17.20 2.38 -12.16
CA CYS A 480 -17.32 3.10 -13.44
C CYS A 480 -18.77 3.31 -13.92
N GLY A 481 -19.75 3.27 -13.02
CA GLY A 481 -21.17 3.36 -13.37
C GLY A 481 -21.71 2.11 -14.07
N ILE A 482 -20.99 1.00 -14.04
CA ILE A 482 -21.36 -0.22 -14.77
C ILE A 482 -22.11 -1.19 -13.84
N SER A 483 -23.18 -1.77 -14.36
CA SER A 483 -23.93 -2.87 -13.76
C SER A 483 -24.04 -4.06 -14.72
N LEU A 484 -24.30 -5.26 -14.17
CA LEU A 484 -24.50 -6.47 -14.96
C LEU A 484 -25.97 -6.91 -14.93
N THR A 485 -26.50 -7.26 -16.09
CA THR A 485 -27.80 -7.93 -16.24
C THR A 485 -27.74 -9.41 -15.81
N ASP A 486 -28.89 -10.09 -15.75
CA ASP A 486 -28.96 -11.54 -15.48
C ASP A 486 -28.23 -12.38 -16.54
N SER A 487 -28.15 -11.87 -17.77
CA SER A 487 -27.39 -12.49 -18.87
C SER A 487 -25.92 -12.06 -18.92
N CYS A 488 -25.40 -11.43 -17.86
CA CYS A 488 -24.00 -10.96 -17.75
C CYS A 488 -23.60 -9.85 -18.73
N LEU A 489 -24.55 -9.22 -19.42
CA LEU A 489 -24.30 -8.04 -20.26
C LEU A 489 -24.16 -6.79 -19.38
N MET A 490 -23.28 -5.86 -19.80
CA MET A 490 -23.04 -4.59 -19.11
C MET A 490 -24.10 -3.55 -19.46
N LEU A 491 -24.44 -2.74 -18.46
CA LEU A 491 -25.16 -1.48 -18.61
C LEU A 491 -24.33 -0.37 -17.96
N PRO A 492 -23.95 0.70 -18.68
CA PRO A 492 -24.27 1.01 -20.08
C PRO A 492 -23.75 -0.03 -21.09
N ILE A 493 -24.44 -0.20 -22.23
CA ILE A 493 -24.11 -1.23 -23.23
C ILE A 493 -22.72 -0.98 -23.81
N LYS A 494 -22.37 0.27 -24.07
CA LYS A 494 -21.04 0.69 -24.55
C LYS A 494 -20.03 0.75 -23.40
N SER A 495 -19.76 -0.42 -22.84
CA SER A 495 -18.78 -0.63 -21.77
C SER A 495 -17.90 -1.84 -22.07
N VAL A 496 -16.71 -1.86 -21.48
CA VAL A 496 -15.73 -2.95 -21.58
C VAL A 496 -15.29 -3.36 -20.18
N SER A 497 -15.19 -4.66 -19.93
CA SER A 497 -14.39 -5.20 -18.83
C SER A 497 -13.34 -6.15 -19.38
N ALA A 498 -12.14 -6.13 -18.82
CA ALA A 498 -11.03 -6.95 -19.33
C ALA A 498 -9.99 -7.25 -18.26
N LEU A 499 -9.22 -8.30 -18.51
CA LEU A 499 -8.05 -8.67 -17.72
C LEU A 499 -6.76 -8.27 -18.44
N VAL A 500 -5.82 -7.73 -17.69
CA VAL A 500 -4.52 -7.29 -18.16
C VAL A 500 -3.44 -7.94 -17.29
N GLY A 501 -2.43 -8.54 -17.92
CA GLY A 501 -1.26 -9.08 -17.24
C GLY A 501 -0.21 -8.02 -17.03
N ILE A 502 0.46 -8.05 -15.88
CA ILE A 502 1.49 -7.09 -15.49
C ILE A 502 2.72 -7.83 -14.97
N GLY A 503 3.90 -7.60 -15.54
CA GLY A 503 5.11 -8.38 -15.25
C GLY A 503 6.36 -7.84 -15.94
N GLY A 504 7.55 -8.14 -15.40
CA GLY A 504 8.82 -7.67 -15.99
C GLY A 504 9.14 -8.30 -17.35
N ASN A 505 8.65 -9.53 -17.57
CA ASN A 505 8.91 -10.32 -18.78
C ASN A 505 7.70 -10.39 -19.72
N ILE A 506 6.70 -9.53 -19.54
CA ILE A 506 5.54 -9.50 -20.43
C ILE A 506 5.94 -8.95 -21.81
N GLU A 507 5.48 -9.66 -22.83
CA GLU A 507 5.57 -9.24 -24.23
C GLU A 507 4.16 -8.88 -24.74
N LYS A 508 4.01 -7.66 -25.27
CA LYS A 508 2.80 -7.30 -26.02
C LYS A 508 2.83 -8.04 -27.36
N LYS A 509 2.03 -9.09 -27.46
CA LYS A 509 1.81 -9.79 -28.73
C LYS A 509 0.97 -8.90 -29.67
N PRO A 510 1.14 -9.01 -30.99
CA PRO A 510 0.25 -8.36 -31.95
C PRO A 510 -1.21 -8.70 -31.62
N TYR A 511 -2.09 -7.69 -31.72
CA TYR A 511 -3.50 -7.79 -31.31
C TYR A 511 -4.15 -9.05 -31.86
N GLY A 512 -5.00 -9.73 -31.07
CA GLY A 512 -5.51 -11.07 -31.34
C GLY A 512 -6.07 -11.28 -32.76
N CYS A 513 -6.65 -10.26 -33.39
CA CYS A 513 -7.11 -10.32 -34.79
C CYS A 513 -6.00 -10.65 -35.81
N ALA A 514 -4.76 -10.21 -35.57
CA ALA A 514 -3.61 -10.46 -36.43
C ALA A 514 -3.13 -11.93 -36.37
N ILE A 515 -3.47 -12.65 -35.29
CA ILE A 515 -3.10 -14.06 -35.06
C ILE A 515 -4.32 -15.01 -35.01
N CYS A 516 -5.54 -14.46 -35.14
CA CYS A 516 -6.79 -15.20 -35.14
C CYS A 516 -6.96 -15.99 -36.44
N ARG A 517 -7.25 -17.29 -36.31
CA ARG A 517 -7.47 -18.20 -37.46
C ARG A 517 -8.89 -18.17 -38.01
N LYS A 518 -9.80 -17.37 -37.43
CA LYS A 518 -11.18 -17.22 -37.91
C LYS A 518 -11.19 -16.35 -39.16
N LYS A 519 -11.25 -17.00 -40.33
CA LYS A 519 -11.18 -16.33 -41.64
C LYS A 519 -12.36 -15.40 -41.91
N ASP A 520 -13.50 -15.67 -41.29
CA ASP A 520 -14.78 -15.01 -41.58
C ASP A 520 -15.15 -13.94 -40.52
N CYS A 521 -14.15 -13.42 -39.79
CA CYS A 521 -14.37 -12.42 -38.74
C CYS A 521 -14.36 -11.01 -39.31
N PHE A 522 -15.43 -10.24 -39.12
CA PHE A 522 -15.52 -8.84 -39.56
C PHE A 522 -14.50 -7.89 -38.90
N LYS A 523 -13.95 -8.26 -37.72
CA LYS A 523 -12.89 -7.50 -37.01
C LYS A 523 -11.45 -7.90 -37.41
N ARG A 524 -11.27 -8.76 -38.43
CA ARG A 524 -9.93 -9.23 -38.83
C ARG A 524 -9.13 -8.08 -39.46
N LYS A 525 -8.04 -7.67 -38.81
CA LYS A 525 -7.09 -6.69 -39.36
C LYS A 525 -6.22 -7.41 -40.40
N GLU A 526 -6.36 -7.08 -41.69
CA GLU A 526 -5.40 -7.50 -42.69
C GLU A 526 -4.06 -6.83 -42.37
N VAL A 527 -3.04 -7.64 -42.10
CA VAL A 527 -1.68 -7.14 -41.89
C VAL A 527 -1.22 -6.66 -43.26
N MET A 528 -1.16 -5.34 -43.47
CA MET A 528 -0.49 -4.77 -44.64
C MET A 528 0.97 -5.20 -44.57
N SER A 529 1.39 -5.93 -45.59
CA SER A 529 2.74 -6.50 -45.78
C SER A 529 3.82 -5.45 -45.88
#